data_AF-A0A645BUH5-F1
#
_entry.id   AF-A0A645BUH5-F1
#
_cell.length_a   1.000
_cell.length_b   1.000
_cell.length_c   1.000
_cell.angle_alpha   90.00
_cell.angle_beta   90.00
_cell.angle_gamma   90.00
#
_symmetry.space_group_name_H-M   'P 1'
#
loop_
_entity.id
_entity.type
_entity.pdbx_description
1 polymer ?
#
loop_
_entity_poly.entity_id
_entity_poly.type
_entity_poly.pdbx_seq_one_letter_code
_entity_poly.pdbx_strand_id
1 'polypeptide(L)'
;MHNMTDRVPLKHTVTVPTGYNPSRFTANFDIKVYTVKKELYELGIMESETMFGHTVKVYNPERTVCDIIRSRNGIEAQTFDDALKRYVERRGRNIPRLMQYARAFHIDKILTMYLRVLLP
;
A
#
# COMPACT_ATOMS: atom_id res chain seq x y z
N MET A 1 7.80 3.54 8.21
CA MET A 1 8.17 2.25 7.57
C MET A 1 8.60 2.38 6.10
N HIS A 2 7.95 3.16 5.24
CA HIS A 2 8.44 3.33 3.85
C HIS A 2 8.61 4.77 3.37
N ASN A 3 8.44 5.80 4.21
CA ASN A 3 8.61 7.22 3.88
C ASN A 3 7.81 7.71 2.65
N MET A 4 6.68 7.07 2.37
CA MET A 4 5.80 7.43 1.24
C MET A 4 4.84 8.57 1.58
N THR A 5 4.82 9.05 2.82
CA THR A 5 4.08 10.23 3.26
C THR A 5 4.78 10.85 4.47
N ASP A 6 4.70 12.18 4.61
CA ASP A 6 5.13 12.91 5.82
C ASP A 6 3.98 13.04 6.83
N ARG A 7 2.76 12.67 6.45
CA ARG A 7 1.60 12.73 7.35
C ARG A 7 1.51 11.45 8.16
N VAL A 8 1.39 11.59 9.48
CA VAL A 8 1.05 10.45 10.34
C VAL A 8 -0.35 9.96 9.94
N PRO A 9 -0.54 8.66 9.67
CA PRO A 9 -1.86 8.13 9.37
C PRO A 9 -2.81 8.42 10.53
N LEU A 10 -3.97 9.03 10.25
CA LEU A 10 -4.98 9.29 11.29
C LEU A 10 -5.52 8.01 11.94
N LYS A 11 -5.44 6.87 11.24
CA LYS A 11 -5.76 5.54 11.73
C LYS A 11 -4.77 4.52 11.19
N HIS A 12 -4.42 3.54 12.01
CA HIS A 12 -3.66 2.38 11.54
C HIS A 12 -4.52 1.53 10.60
N THR A 13 -3.91 1.00 9.55
CA THR A 13 -4.58 0.18 8.55
C THR A 13 -4.01 -1.24 8.57
N VAL A 14 -4.90 -2.24 8.51
CA VAL A 14 -4.52 -3.65 8.37
C VAL A 14 -5.29 -4.27 7.21
N THR A 15 -4.64 -5.18 6.51
CA THR A 15 -5.27 -5.95 5.44
C THR A 15 -5.43 -7.39 5.93
N VAL A 16 -6.60 -7.99 5.73
CA VAL A 16 -6.88 -9.38 6.06
C VAL A 16 -7.39 -10.13 4.83
N PRO A 17 -7.15 -11.45 4.72
CA PRO A 17 -7.75 -12.24 3.66
C PRO A 17 -9.28 -12.30 3.79
N THR A 18 -9.99 -12.30 2.67
CA THR A 18 -11.44 -12.47 2.62
C THR A 18 -11.86 -13.74 3.37
N GLY A 19 -12.90 -13.65 4.20
CA GLY A 19 -13.37 -14.73 5.06
C GLY A 19 -12.79 -14.69 6.49
N TYR A 20 -11.80 -13.83 6.75
CA TYR A 20 -11.35 -13.55 8.12
C TYR A 20 -12.36 -12.66 8.85
N ASN A 21 -12.68 -12.98 10.12
CA ASN A 21 -13.59 -12.16 10.93
C ASN A 21 -12.82 -10.97 11.56
N PRO A 22 -13.05 -9.72 11.11
CA PRO A 22 -12.26 -8.56 11.54
C PRO A 22 -12.73 -7.97 12.88
N SER A 23 -13.84 -8.47 13.45
CA SER A 23 -14.50 -7.89 14.63
C SER A 23 -13.57 -7.71 15.82
N ARG A 24 -12.59 -8.61 16.02
CA ARG A 24 -11.61 -8.48 17.11
C ARG A 24 -10.66 -7.28 16.96
N PHE A 25 -10.39 -6.84 15.73
CA PHE A 25 -9.54 -5.67 15.48
C PHE A 25 -10.33 -4.37 15.65
N THR A 26 -11.54 -4.32 15.08
CA THR A 26 -12.38 -3.12 15.08
C THR A 26 -13.05 -2.84 16.43
N ALA A 27 -13.23 -3.85 17.28
CA ALA A 27 -13.85 -3.69 18.59
C ALA A 27 -12.89 -3.11 19.64
N ASN A 28 -11.58 -3.37 19.51
CA ASN A 28 -10.60 -3.06 20.55
C ASN A 28 -9.61 -1.95 20.16
N PHE A 29 -9.51 -1.61 18.88
CA PHE A 29 -8.53 -0.65 18.36
C PHE A 29 -9.15 0.23 17.28
N ASP A 30 -8.72 1.49 17.17
CA ASP A 30 -9.13 2.40 16.09
C ASP A 30 -8.38 2.09 14.78
N ILE A 31 -8.62 0.87 14.25
CA ILE A 31 -7.93 0.31 13.09
C ILE A 31 -8.91 0.20 11.92
N LYS A 32 -8.49 0.69 10.76
CA LYS A 32 -9.21 0.50 9.50
C LYS A 32 -8.79 -0.82 8.85
N VAL A 33 -9.76 -1.71 8.64
CA VAL A 33 -9.52 -3.04 8.06
C VAL A 33 -9.90 -3.06 6.58
N TYR A 34 -8.99 -3.56 5.75
CA TYR A 34 -9.21 -3.87 4.34
C TYR A 34 -9.26 -5.38 4.13
N THR A 35 -10.15 -5.85 3.25
CA THR A 35 -10.21 -7.27 2.87
C THR A 35 -9.74 -7.48 1.44
N VAL A 36 -8.92 -8.50 1.21
CA VAL A 36 -8.45 -8.88 -0.13
C VAL A 36 -8.54 -10.39 -0.34
N LYS A 37 -8.65 -10.84 -1.59
CA LYS A 37 -8.57 -12.28 -1.91
C LYS A 37 -7.28 -12.88 -1.35
N LYS A 38 -7.32 -14.13 -0.91
CA LYS A 38 -6.18 -14.80 -0.28
C LYS A 38 -4.93 -14.80 -1.16
N GLU A 39 -5.08 -15.06 -2.46
CA GLU A 39 -3.98 -14.97 -3.45
C GLU A 39 -3.33 -13.58 -3.53
N LEU A 40 -4.11 -12.53 -3.31
CA LEU A 40 -3.64 -11.15 -3.31
C LEU A 40 -3.12 -10.74 -1.94
N TYR A 41 -3.48 -11.42 -0.86
CA TYR A 41 -2.98 -11.10 0.48
C TYR A 41 -1.47 -11.34 0.58
N GLU A 42 -0.96 -12.44 0.04
CA GLU A 42 0.45 -12.81 0.18
C GLU A 42 1.40 -11.96 -0.67
N LEU A 43 0.85 -11.29 -1.68
CA LEU A 43 1.62 -10.56 -2.68
C LEU A 43 2.34 -9.33 -2.08
N GLY A 44 3.67 -9.37 -2.11
CA GLY A 44 4.51 -8.28 -1.62
C GLY A 44 4.65 -8.23 -0.10
N ILE A 45 4.27 -9.28 0.64
CA ILE A 45 4.61 -9.39 2.06
C ILE A 45 6.13 -9.51 2.21
N MET A 46 6.68 -8.76 3.15
CA MET A 46 8.05 -8.82 3.62
C MET A 46 8.08 -8.70 5.15
N GLU A 47 9.24 -8.97 5.74
CA GLU A 47 9.47 -8.77 7.16
C GLU A 47 10.21 -7.44 7.39
N SER A 48 9.81 -6.72 8.43
CA SER A 48 10.48 -5.51 8.88
C SER A 48 10.57 -5.52 10.39
N GLU A 49 11.71 -5.07 10.90
CA GLU A 49 11.89 -4.86 12.32
C GLU A 49 11.22 -3.53 12.73
N THR A 50 10.53 -3.57 13.86
CA THR A 50 9.94 -2.39 14.50
C THR A 50 11.00 -1.67 15.34
N MET A 51 10.74 -0.42 15.71
CA MET A 51 11.58 0.36 16.63
C MET A 51 11.77 -0.27 18.03
N PHE A 52 10.99 -1.31 18.35
CA PHE A 52 11.06 -2.05 19.61
C PHE A 52 11.73 -3.43 19.45
N GLY A 53 12.34 -3.73 18.29
CA GLY A 53 13.05 -4.99 18.04
C GLY A 53 12.16 -6.18 17.65
N HIS A 54 10.86 -5.96 17.43
CA HIS A 54 9.95 -7.02 16.98
C HIS A 54 9.90 -7.10 15.46
N THR A 55 9.94 -8.33 14.91
CA THR A 55 9.73 -8.58 13.48
C THR A 55 8.24 -8.65 13.17
N VAL A 56 7.80 -7.84 12.21
CA VAL A 56 6.41 -7.79 11.76
C VAL A 56 6.31 -7.95 10.24
N LYS A 57 5.20 -8.53 9.78
CA LYS A 57 4.89 -8.63 8.35
C LYS A 57 4.35 -7.30 7.85
N VAL A 58 4.95 -6.78 6.78
CA VAL A 58 4.52 -5.56 6.10
C VAL A 58 4.50 -5.75 4.60
N TYR A 59 3.79 -4.88 3.90
CA TYR A 59 3.83 -4.85 2.44
C TYR A 59 5.00 -4.02 1.94
N ASN A 60 5.69 -4.53 0.92
CA ASN A 60 6.77 -3.82 0.26
C ASN A 60 6.27 -2.50 -0.42
N PRO A 61 7.19 -1.63 -0.85
CA PRO A 61 6.82 -0.35 -1.45
C PRO A 61 5.92 -0.48 -2.68
N GLU A 62 6.19 -1.44 -3.57
CA GLU A 62 5.37 -1.66 -4.77
C GLU A 62 3.92 -1.98 -4.41
N ARG A 63 3.72 -2.89 -3.46
CA ARG A 63 2.38 -3.28 -3.00
C ARG A 63 1.69 -2.11 -2.30
N THR A 64 2.42 -1.35 -1.49
CA THR A 64 1.82 -0.22 -0.79
C THR A 64 1.34 0.86 -1.76
N VAL A 65 2.07 1.11 -2.86
CA VAL A 65 1.60 2.01 -3.93
C VAL A 65 0.30 1.51 -4.56
N CYS A 66 0.19 0.20 -4.83
CA CYS A 66 -1.07 -0.36 -5.34
C CYS A 66 -2.24 -0.12 -4.38
N ASP A 67 -2.02 -0.29 -3.08
CA ASP A 67 -3.05 -0.07 -2.06
C ASP A 67 -3.46 1.42 -1.95
N ILE A 68 -2.51 2.35 -2.13
CA ILE A 68 -2.78 3.79 -2.21
C ILE A 68 -3.67 4.12 -3.43
N ILE A 69 -3.36 3.59 -4.62
CA ILE A 69 -4.15 3.78 -5.85
C ILE A 69 -5.56 3.22 -5.73
N ARG A 70 -5.71 2.08 -5.06
CA ARG A 70 -7.03 1.49 -4.79
C ARG A 70 -7.84 2.31 -3.79
N SER A 71 -7.17 2.99 -2.87
CA SER A 71 -7.80 3.82 -1.84
C SER A 71 -7.94 5.29 -2.23
N ARG A 72 -7.58 5.67 -3.48
CA ARG A 72 -7.47 7.07 -3.93
C ARG A 72 -8.73 7.91 -3.68
N ASN A 73 -9.93 7.32 -3.74
CA ASN A 73 -11.18 8.05 -3.52
C ASN A 73 -11.34 8.55 -2.07
N GLY A 74 -10.60 7.97 -1.11
CA GLY A 74 -10.58 8.40 0.28
C GLY A 74 -9.31 9.15 0.69
N ILE A 75 -8.49 9.57 -0.28
CA ILE A 75 -7.23 10.28 -0.06
C ILE A 75 -7.32 11.62 -0.79
N GLU A 76 -6.85 12.70 -0.15
CA GLU A 76 -6.75 14.02 -0.78
C GLU A 76 -5.82 13.97 -2.00
N ALA A 77 -6.21 14.59 -3.12
CA ALA A 77 -5.50 14.51 -4.40
C ALA A 77 -4.00 14.87 -4.29
N GLN A 78 -3.67 15.93 -3.55
CA GLN A 78 -2.27 16.33 -3.33
C GLN A 78 -1.47 15.25 -2.58
N THR A 79 -2.06 14.66 -1.53
CA THR A 79 -1.41 13.59 -0.76
C THR A 79 -1.19 12.34 -1.62
N PHE A 80 -2.13 12.05 -2.52
CA PHE A 80 -2.03 10.95 -3.45
C PHE A 80 -0.88 11.16 -4.46
N ASP A 81 -0.82 12.35 -5.08
CA ASP A 81 0.21 12.68 -6.06
C ASP A 81 1.61 12.68 -5.43
N ASP A 82 1.75 13.24 -4.23
CA ASP A 82 3.02 13.27 -3.49
C ASP A 82 3.52 11.86 -3.15
N ALA A 83 2.62 10.95 -2.76
CA ALA A 83 2.98 9.57 -2.45
C ALA A 83 3.50 8.82 -3.70
N LEU A 84 2.86 9.04 -4.86
CA LEU A 84 3.32 8.47 -6.13
C LEU A 84 4.67 9.04 -6.56
N LYS A 85 4.84 10.37 -6.50
CA LYS A 85 6.12 11.03 -6.80
C LYS A 85 7.25 10.47 -5.94
N ARG A 86 7.04 10.35 -4.64
CA ARG A 86 8.04 9.78 -3.70
C ARG A 86 8.43 8.36 -4.06
N TYR A 87 7.48 7.52 -4.46
CA TYR A 87 7.81 6.17 -4.90
C TYR A 87 8.63 6.20 -6.19
N VAL A 88 8.24 7.05 -7.15
CA VAL A 88 8.97 7.23 -8.40
C VAL A 88 10.38 7.75 -8.13
N GLU A 89 10.61 8.63 -7.17
CA GLU A 89 11.95 9.15 -6.85
C GLU A 89 12.77 8.20 -5.95
N ARG A 90 12.15 7.17 -5.38
CA ARG A 90 12.78 6.25 -4.43
C ARG A 90 13.93 5.47 -5.06
N ARG A 91 15.07 5.44 -4.36
CA ARG A 91 16.17 4.51 -4.69
C ARG A 91 15.72 3.06 -4.53
N GLY A 92 16.05 2.22 -5.50
CA GLY A 92 15.69 0.79 -5.49
C GLY A 92 14.23 0.51 -5.85
N ARG A 93 13.49 1.48 -6.42
CA ARG A 93 12.14 1.25 -6.97
C ARG A 93 12.16 0.13 -8.01
N ASN A 94 11.15 -0.74 -8.03
CA ASN A 94 11.02 -1.78 -9.03
C ASN A 94 9.74 -1.57 -9.87
N ILE A 95 9.87 -0.82 -10.96
CA ILE A 95 8.73 -0.53 -11.86
C ILE A 95 8.14 -1.80 -12.49
N PRO A 96 8.92 -2.78 -12.98
CA PRO A 96 8.37 -4.03 -13.47
C PRO A 96 7.50 -4.78 -12.45
N ARG A 97 7.97 -4.89 -11.20
CA ARG A 97 7.22 -5.50 -10.08
C ARG A 97 5.97 -4.69 -9.74
N LEU A 98 6.06 -3.37 -9.69
CA LEU A 98 4.90 -2.51 -9.48
C LEU A 98 3.82 -2.76 -10.54
N MET A 99 4.21 -2.83 -11.82
CA MET A 99 3.27 -3.11 -12.91
C MET A 99 2.67 -4.52 -12.83
N GLN A 100 3.45 -5.51 -12.40
CA GLN A 100 2.95 -6.87 -12.15
C GLN A 100 1.85 -6.85 -11.08
N TYR A 101 2.08 -6.16 -9.97
CA TYR A 101 1.11 -6.03 -8.88
C TYR A 101 -0.11 -5.24 -9.33
N ALA A 102 0.09 -4.16 -10.07
CA ALA A 102 -0.99 -3.33 -10.60
C ALA A 102 -1.96 -4.13 -11.49
N ARG A 103 -1.44 -5.06 -12.31
CA ARG A 103 -2.28 -5.97 -13.12
C ARG A 103 -3.07 -6.94 -12.24
N ALA A 104 -2.44 -7.52 -11.22
CA ALA A 104 -3.11 -8.42 -10.27
C ALA A 104 -4.25 -7.72 -9.51
N PHE A 105 -4.10 -6.42 -9.25
CA PHE A 105 -5.13 -5.57 -8.61
C PHE A 105 -6.05 -4.85 -9.60
N HIS A 106 -5.89 -5.05 -10.91
CA HIS A 106 -6.66 -4.38 -11.96
C HIS A 106 -6.62 -2.85 -11.91
N ILE A 107 -5.46 -2.28 -11.55
CA ILE A 107 -5.20 -0.82 -11.49
C ILE A 107 -4.10 -0.37 -12.46
N ASP A 108 -3.63 -1.25 -13.34
CA ASP A 108 -2.54 -1.03 -14.29
C ASP A 108 -2.81 0.14 -15.25
N LYS A 109 -4.04 0.28 -15.74
CA LYS A 109 -4.43 1.42 -16.60
C LYS A 109 -4.24 2.76 -15.90
N ILE A 110 -4.72 2.83 -14.64
CA ILE A 110 -4.65 4.04 -13.82
C ILE A 110 -3.20 4.35 -13.49
N LEU A 111 -2.44 3.35 -13.02
CA LEU A 111 -1.03 3.53 -12.73
C LEU A 111 -0.24 3.99 -13.96
N THR A 112 -0.51 3.44 -15.13
CA THR A 112 0.17 3.83 -16.38
C THR A 112 -0.06 5.30 -16.71
N MET A 113 -1.29 5.81 -16.50
CA MET A 113 -1.60 7.23 -16.72
C MET A 113 -0.74 8.12 -15.80
N TYR A 114 -0.62 7.78 -14.53
CA TYR A 114 0.22 8.53 -13.59
C TYR A 114 1.70 8.42 -13.91
N LEU A 115 2.21 7.21 -14.17
CA LEU A 115 3.62 7.01 -14.46
C LEU A 115 4.08 7.77 -15.71
N ARG A 116 3.24 7.88 -16.75
CA ARG A 116 3.54 8.68 -17.95
C ARG A 116 3.76 10.16 -17.65
N VAL A 117 3.09 10.70 -16.63
CA VAL A 117 3.24 12.10 -16.24
C VAL A 117 4.47 12.29 -15.34
N LEU A 118 4.79 11.29 -14.52
CA LEU A 118 5.85 11.37 -13.51
C LEU A 118 7.24 10.93 -13.98
N LEU A 119 7.31 10.10 -15.02
CA LEU A 119 8.54 9.60 -15.64
C LEU A 119 8.63 10.17 -17.07
N PRO A 120 9.31 11.32 -17.27
CA PRO A 120 9.58 11.83 -18.61
C PRO A 120 10.57 10.95 -19.38
#